data_AF-A0A0F8YIV5-F1
#
_entry.id   AF-A0A0F8YIV5-F1
#
_cell.length_a   1.000
_cell.length_b   1.000
_cell.length_c   1.000
_cell.angle_alpha   90.00
_cell.angle_beta   90.00
_cell.angle_gamma   90.00
#
_symmetry.space_group_name_H-M   'P 1'
#
loop_
_entity.id
_entity.type
_entity.pdbx_description
1 polymer ?
#
loop_
_entity_poly.entity_id
_entity_poly.type
_entity_poly.pdbx_seq_one_letter_code
_entity_poly.pdbx_strand_id
1 'polypeptide(L)'
;MSDFPQTIYGNESEPYQTFATAPRWDIGTKLETADGRVFRGTLNGGTGLESQVLCQSKVEATFDTLALQTKASVGDRNIKLTNATTFLSLNEAKGGYVAIWLDADPATEAQVFRIWSNNLTESGGVTTATLVLWPGLKVLEAVPIASGLGSIVINPFSQVIVCPAGATALPVGVTTVNITADYYGWLQTRGIIAVKADDSDTGTIGDRITVGTTDAGSI
;
A
#
# COMPACT_ATOMS: atom_id res chain seq x y z
N MET A 1 -4.42 -24.08 5.07
CA MET A 1 -4.36 -23.18 6.24
C MET A 1 -5.20 -21.98 5.89
N SER A 2 -6.30 -21.75 6.59
CA SER A 2 -7.21 -20.62 6.33
C SER A 2 -6.52 -19.32 6.71
N ASP A 3 -6.34 -18.43 5.74
CA ASP A 3 -5.65 -17.16 5.89
C ASP A 3 -6.61 -16.13 6.51
N PHE A 4 -6.69 -16.11 7.84
CA PHE A 4 -7.48 -15.12 8.56
C PHE A 4 -6.66 -13.84 8.74
N PRO A 5 -7.28 -12.64 8.64
CA PRO A 5 -6.58 -11.39 8.91
C PRO A 5 -6.09 -11.38 10.36
N GLN A 6 -4.78 -11.46 10.54
CA GLN A 6 -4.18 -11.48 11.88
C GLN A 6 -4.21 -10.06 12.45
N THR A 7 -5.02 -9.87 13.50
CA THR A 7 -4.95 -8.66 14.34
C THR A 7 -3.97 -8.93 15.45
N ILE A 8 -3.01 -8.02 15.62
CA ILE A 8 -2.11 -8.01 16.78
C ILE A 8 -2.80 -7.23 17.88
N TYR A 9 -2.88 -7.82 19.07
CA TYR A 9 -3.27 -7.12 20.28
C TYR A 9 -1.99 -6.80 21.06
N GLY A 10 -1.55 -5.55 20.99
CA GLY A 10 -0.28 -5.11 21.57
C GLY A 10 -0.47 -4.28 22.82
N ASN A 11 0.64 -4.06 23.53
CA ASN A 11 0.67 -3.14 24.66
C ASN A 11 0.67 -1.68 24.18
N GLU A 12 0.46 -0.75 25.09
CA GLU A 12 0.37 0.67 24.76
C GLU A 12 1.70 1.26 24.27
N SER A 13 2.84 0.59 24.49
CA SER A 13 4.16 1.05 24.02
C SER A 13 4.47 0.65 22.58
N GLU A 14 3.83 -0.39 22.05
CA GLU A 14 4.11 -0.93 20.71
C GLU A 14 3.93 0.11 19.59
N PRO A 15 2.88 0.96 19.58
CA PRO A 15 2.70 1.98 18.56
C PRO A 15 3.80 3.05 18.49
N TYR A 16 4.67 3.12 19.51
CA TYR A 16 5.77 4.08 19.60
C TYR A 16 7.13 3.47 19.23
N GLN A 17 7.16 2.18 18.88
CA GLN A 17 8.37 1.49 18.44
C GLN A 17 8.62 1.71 16.94
N THR A 18 9.90 1.82 16.59
CA THR A 18 10.37 1.81 15.20
C THR A 18 11.45 0.75 15.02
N PHE A 19 11.54 0.19 13.82
CA PHE A 19 12.41 -0.95 13.53
C PHE A 19 13.26 -0.68 12.28
N ALA A 20 14.57 -0.84 12.40
CA ALA A 20 15.52 -0.72 11.28
C ALA A 20 15.46 -1.91 10.31
N THR A 21 14.93 -3.05 10.76
CA THR A 21 14.82 -4.29 10.00
C THR A 21 13.37 -4.75 9.95
N ALA A 22 13.03 -5.57 8.96
CA ALA A 22 11.70 -6.15 8.83
C ALA A 22 11.22 -6.75 10.16
N PRO A 23 10.11 -6.27 10.73
CA PRO A 23 9.58 -6.75 12.00
C PRO A 23 8.91 -8.12 11.83
N ARG A 24 8.39 -8.67 12.92
CA ARG A 24 7.71 -9.98 12.93
C ARG A 24 6.34 -10.00 12.23
N TRP A 25 5.86 -8.84 11.82
CA TRP A 25 4.57 -8.65 11.18
C TRP A 25 4.75 -8.17 9.74
N ASP A 26 3.80 -8.52 8.88
CA ASP A 26 3.77 -8.02 7.50
C ASP A 26 3.20 -6.60 7.44
N ILE A 27 3.63 -5.83 6.45
CA ILE A 27 3.13 -4.46 6.20
C ILE A 27 1.60 -4.48 6.00
N GLY A 28 0.91 -3.52 6.60
CA GLY A 28 -0.55 -3.38 6.61
C GLY A 28 -1.25 -4.17 7.73
N THR A 29 -0.51 -4.95 8.54
CA THR A 29 -1.06 -5.66 9.70
C THR A 29 -1.74 -4.70 10.66
N LYS A 30 -2.90 -5.08 11.19
CA LYS A 30 -3.66 -4.29 12.18
C LYS A 30 -3.10 -4.54 13.57
N LEU A 31 -2.76 -3.47 14.28
CA LEU A 31 -2.52 -3.48 15.71
C LEU A 31 -3.68 -2.76 16.42
N GLU A 32 -4.20 -3.37 17.48
CA GLU A 32 -5.25 -2.80 18.33
C GLU A 32 -4.76 -2.77 19.77
N THR A 33 -4.88 -1.60 20.42
CA THR A 33 -4.47 -1.38 21.82
C THR A 33 -5.66 -1.42 22.75
N ALA A 34 -5.41 -1.56 24.06
CA ALA A 34 -6.47 -1.69 25.08
C ALA A 34 -7.43 -0.49 25.14
N ASP A 35 -6.97 0.71 24.73
CA ASP A 35 -7.77 1.93 24.63
C ASP A 35 -8.61 2.02 23.34
N GLY A 36 -8.58 0.98 22.49
CA GLY A 36 -9.36 0.91 21.26
C GLY A 36 -8.79 1.70 20.08
N ARG A 37 -7.59 2.27 20.20
CA ARG A 37 -6.86 2.83 19.05
C ARG A 37 -6.41 1.71 18.11
N VAL A 38 -6.36 2.03 16.81
CA VAL A 38 -5.98 1.08 15.76
C VAL A 38 -4.84 1.66 14.95
N PHE A 39 -3.84 0.83 14.73
CA PHE A 39 -2.63 1.15 13.98
C PHE A 39 -2.42 0.17 12.83
N ARG A 40 -1.66 0.60 11.83
CA ARG A 40 -1.24 -0.19 10.68
C ARG A 40 0.27 -0.20 10.60
N GLY A 41 0.82 -1.41 10.46
CA GLY A 41 2.26 -1.62 10.32
C GLY A 41 2.71 -1.08 8.97
N THR A 42 3.72 -0.24 8.98
CA THR A 42 4.07 0.62 7.84
C THR A 42 5.57 0.62 7.59
N LEU A 43 5.97 0.78 6.34
CA LEU A 43 7.35 1.05 5.92
C LEU A 43 7.45 2.49 5.39
N ASN A 44 8.44 3.24 5.86
CA ASN A 44 8.73 4.59 5.36
C ASN A 44 9.34 4.56 3.95
N GLY A 45 8.94 5.48 3.07
CA GLY A 45 9.35 5.58 1.66
C GLY A 45 10.68 6.30 1.37
N GLY A 46 11.54 6.49 2.37
CA GLY A 46 12.93 6.94 2.16
C GLY A 46 13.25 8.36 2.65
N THR A 47 12.25 9.12 3.11
CA THR A 47 12.47 10.42 3.78
C THR A 47 11.94 10.32 5.21
N GLY A 48 12.70 10.79 6.21
CA GLY A 48 12.26 10.77 7.60
C GLY A 48 10.86 11.38 7.79
N LEU A 49 10.01 10.69 8.55
CA LEU A 49 8.68 11.18 8.92
C LEU A 49 8.75 11.74 10.34
N GLU A 50 8.29 12.96 10.51
CA GLU A 50 8.14 13.57 11.83
C GLU A 50 6.90 13.01 12.55
N SER A 51 6.80 13.21 13.86
CA SER A 51 5.59 12.87 14.62
C SER A 51 4.42 13.78 14.25
N GLN A 52 3.19 13.27 14.40
CA GLN A 52 1.92 14.01 14.23
C GLN A 52 1.64 14.47 12.79
N VAL A 53 2.28 13.87 11.79
CA VAL A 53 2.02 14.19 10.38
C VAL A 53 1.11 13.15 9.76
N LEU A 54 0.16 13.62 8.94
CA LEU A 54 -0.63 12.77 8.07
C LEU A 54 0.27 12.23 6.94
N CYS A 55 0.22 10.91 6.75
CA CYS A 55 0.92 10.22 5.68
C CYS A 55 -0.06 9.77 4.59
N GLN A 56 0.46 9.63 3.37
CA GLN A 56 -0.24 9.00 2.25
C GLN A 56 0.57 7.83 1.69
N SER A 57 -0.09 6.97 0.93
CA SER A 57 0.58 5.92 0.16
C SER A 57 1.54 6.52 -0.87
N LYS A 58 2.57 5.77 -1.26
CA LYS A 58 3.42 6.14 -2.39
C LYS A 58 2.57 6.37 -3.65
N VAL A 59 2.90 7.40 -4.40
CA VAL A 59 2.27 7.67 -5.71
C VAL A 59 2.95 6.79 -6.74
N GLU A 60 2.19 5.89 -7.37
CA GLU A 60 2.70 4.98 -8.41
C GLU A 60 1.89 5.12 -9.69
N ALA A 61 2.30 6.06 -10.54
CA ALA A 61 1.62 6.31 -11.82
C ALA A 61 2.05 5.33 -12.93
N THR A 62 3.10 4.52 -12.71
CA THR A 62 3.72 3.76 -13.80
C THR A 62 3.17 2.36 -13.99
N PHE A 63 2.44 1.82 -13.01
CA PHE A 63 1.90 0.46 -13.07
C PHE A 63 0.40 0.43 -13.38
N ASP A 64 0.00 1.22 -14.36
CA ASP A 64 -1.38 1.32 -14.81
C ASP A 64 -1.53 0.84 -16.26
N THR A 65 -2.63 0.15 -16.58
CA THR A 65 -2.97 -0.31 -17.94
C THR A 65 -1.85 -1.11 -18.64
N LEU A 66 -1.14 -1.95 -17.90
CA LEU A 66 -0.06 -2.79 -18.42
C LEU A 66 -0.62 -3.95 -19.25
N ALA A 67 -0.03 -4.22 -20.41
CA ALA A 67 -0.43 -5.35 -21.24
C ALA A 67 -0.04 -6.70 -20.61
N LEU A 68 -0.96 -7.67 -20.64
CA LEU A 68 -0.66 -9.06 -20.29
C LEU A 68 0.36 -9.62 -21.28
N GLN A 69 1.44 -10.22 -20.77
CA GLN A 69 2.45 -10.86 -21.62
C GLN A 69 2.15 -12.34 -21.87
N THR A 70 1.42 -12.96 -20.94
CA THR A 70 0.90 -14.32 -21.07
C THR A 70 -0.57 -14.32 -20.71
N LYS A 71 -1.34 -15.16 -21.40
CA LYS A 71 -2.77 -15.36 -21.07
C LYS A 71 -2.89 -15.72 -19.60
N ALA A 72 -3.74 -15.00 -18.86
CA ALA A 72 -4.14 -15.41 -17.52
C ALA A 72 -5.20 -16.49 -17.67
N SER A 73 -4.83 -17.76 -17.49
CA SER A 73 -5.75 -18.88 -17.63
C SER A 73 -6.38 -19.23 -16.29
N VAL A 74 -7.60 -19.76 -16.31
CA VAL A 74 -8.26 -20.25 -15.08
C VAL A 74 -7.35 -21.25 -14.37
N GLY A 75 -7.15 -21.03 -13.07
CA GLY A 75 -6.27 -21.85 -12.25
C GLY A 75 -4.83 -21.34 -12.12
N ASP A 76 -4.42 -20.36 -12.95
CA ASP A 76 -3.08 -19.77 -12.88
C ASP A 76 -2.86 -19.03 -11.56
N ARG A 77 -1.61 -19.08 -11.10
CA ARG A 77 -1.13 -18.36 -9.91
C ARG A 77 -0.06 -17.32 -10.23
N ASN A 78 0.35 -17.25 -11.49
CA ASN A 78 1.36 -16.30 -11.94
C ASN A 78 0.71 -15.41 -13.00
N ILE A 79 0.77 -14.11 -12.79
CA ILE A 79 0.34 -13.10 -13.76
C ILE A 79 1.59 -12.38 -14.25
N LYS A 80 1.72 -12.25 -15.58
CA LYS A 80 2.85 -11.56 -16.21
C LYS A 80 2.35 -10.33 -16.93
N LEU A 81 2.80 -9.17 -16.48
CA LEU A 81 2.52 -7.87 -17.09
C LEU A 81 3.78 -7.29 -17.70
N THR A 82 3.61 -6.53 -18.78
CA THR A 82 4.73 -5.86 -19.46
C THR A 82 5.10 -4.59 -18.71
N ASN A 83 6.32 -4.52 -18.19
CA ASN A 83 6.92 -3.28 -17.68
C ASN A 83 7.60 -2.55 -18.84
N ALA A 84 7.35 -1.24 -18.95
CA ALA A 84 8.00 -0.40 -19.95
C ALA A 84 9.39 0.04 -19.46
N THR A 85 9.49 1.24 -18.90
CA THR A 85 10.77 1.87 -18.52
C THR A 85 11.05 1.84 -17.02
N THR A 86 10.01 1.65 -16.20
CA THR A 86 10.15 1.49 -14.75
C THR A 86 9.97 0.03 -14.39
N PHE A 87 10.97 -0.51 -13.69
CA PHE A 87 11.00 -1.91 -13.32
C PHE A 87 10.62 -2.07 -11.86
N LEU A 88 9.73 -3.02 -11.59
CA LEU A 88 9.46 -3.46 -10.22
C LEU A 88 10.74 -4.01 -9.59
N SER A 89 11.11 -3.47 -8.44
CA SER A 89 12.15 -4.03 -7.60
C SER A 89 11.68 -5.34 -6.98
N LEU A 90 12.62 -6.18 -6.55
CA LEU A 90 12.31 -7.45 -5.90
C LEU A 90 11.34 -7.24 -4.73
N ASN A 91 10.19 -7.92 -4.75
CA ASN A 91 9.14 -7.86 -3.73
C ASN A 91 8.55 -6.47 -3.42
N GLU A 92 8.76 -5.47 -4.29
CA GLU A 92 8.18 -4.13 -4.13
C GLU A 92 6.64 -4.12 -4.08
N ALA A 93 5.98 -5.00 -4.84
CA ALA A 93 4.52 -5.13 -4.87
C ALA A 93 3.98 -6.17 -3.87
N LYS A 94 4.83 -6.75 -3.00
CA LYS A 94 4.41 -7.77 -2.02
C LYS A 94 3.34 -7.21 -1.07
N GLY A 95 2.26 -7.97 -0.89
CA GLY A 95 1.14 -7.58 -0.04
C GLY A 95 0.20 -6.54 -0.63
N GLY A 96 0.52 -6.01 -1.82
CA GLY A 96 -0.38 -5.19 -2.63
C GLY A 96 -1.36 -6.03 -3.44
N TYR A 97 -1.88 -5.45 -4.52
CA TYR A 97 -2.90 -6.03 -5.38
C TYR A 97 -2.56 -5.92 -6.85
N VAL A 98 -3.06 -6.87 -7.63
CA VAL A 98 -3.09 -6.81 -9.09
C VAL A 98 -4.53 -6.88 -9.54
N ALA A 99 -4.94 -5.93 -10.38
CA ALA A 99 -6.18 -5.98 -11.11
C ALA A 99 -5.88 -6.43 -12.55
N ILE A 100 -6.68 -7.35 -13.09
CA ILE A 100 -6.66 -7.72 -14.51
C ILE A 100 -8.07 -7.62 -15.07
N TRP A 101 -8.19 -7.22 -16.34
CA TRP A 101 -9.48 -7.11 -17.03
C TRP A 101 -9.31 -7.22 -18.55
N LEU A 102 -10.44 -7.42 -19.23
CA LEU A 102 -10.55 -7.30 -20.67
C LEU A 102 -10.74 -5.83 -21.08
N ASP A 103 -9.90 -5.37 -21.99
CA ASP A 103 -10.03 -4.10 -22.71
C ASP A 103 -11.22 -4.19 -23.69
N ALA A 104 -12.40 -3.85 -23.17
CA ALA A 104 -13.67 -3.79 -23.86
C ALA A 104 -14.45 -2.56 -23.38
N ASP A 105 -15.50 -2.19 -24.09
CA ASP A 105 -16.42 -1.12 -23.69
C ASP A 105 -17.83 -1.68 -23.49
N PRO A 106 -18.30 -1.92 -22.24
CA PRO A 106 -17.57 -1.72 -20.98
C PRO A 106 -16.54 -2.84 -20.71
N ALA A 107 -15.56 -2.56 -19.84
CA ALA A 107 -14.57 -3.55 -19.43
C ALA A 107 -15.26 -4.76 -18.76
N THR A 108 -14.82 -5.96 -19.11
CA THR A 108 -15.36 -7.22 -18.60
C THR A 108 -14.28 -8.04 -17.92
N GLU A 109 -14.71 -9.10 -17.21
CA GLU A 109 -13.83 -10.10 -16.58
C GLU A 109 -12.81 -9.53 -15.56
N ALA A 110 -13.19 -8.40 -14.93
CA ALA A 110 -12.36 -7.69 -13.98
C ALA A 110 -12.18 -8.48 -12.67
N GLN A 111 -10.93 -8.81 -12.34
CA GLN A 111 -10.57 -9.57 -11.15
C GLN A 111 -9.41 -8.88 -10.43
N VAL A 112 -9.49 -8.83 -9.08
CA VAL A 112 -8.45 -8.25 -8.23
C VAL A 112 -7.90 -9.33 -7.30
N PHE A 113 -6.58 -9.50 -7.29
CA PHE A 113 -5.89 -10.50 -6.49
C PHE A 113 -4.81 -9.89 -5.61
N ARG A 114 -4.61 -10.47 -4.42
CA ARG A 114 -3.50 -10.10 -3.54
C ARG A 114 -2.20 -10.73 -4.02
N ILE A 115 -1.14 -9.94 -4.03
CA ILE A 115 0.20 -10.35 -4.48
C ILE A 115 0.99 -10.94 -3.30
N TRP A 116 1.47 -12.17 -3.47
CA TRP A 116 2.39 -12.83 -2.52
C TRP A 116 3.83 -12.34 -2.67
N SER A 117 4.28 -12.22 -3.92
CA SER A 117 5.64 -11.81 -4.27
C SER A 117 5.68 -11.36 -5.73
N ASN A 118 6.64 -10.50 -6.07
CA ASN A 118 6.95 -10.14 -7.44
C ASN A 118 8.44 -10.31 -7.74
N ASN A 119 8.75 -10.64 -9.00
CA ASN A 119 10.11 -10.73 -9.55
C ASN A 119 11.04 -11.64 -8.72
N LEU A 120 10.63 -12.91 -8.56
CA LEU A 120 11.23 -13.91 -7.66
C LEU A 120 12.77 -14.08 -7.70
N THR A 121 13.43 -13.71 -8.80
CA THR A 121 14.86 -14.02 -9.03
C THR A 121 15.73 -12.81 -9.38
N GLU A 122 15.18 -11.67 -9.79
CA GLU A 122 15.97 -10.50 -10.24
C GLU A 122 15.29 -9.18 -9.87
N SER A 123 16.08 -8.21 -9.42
CA SER A 123 15.62 -6.84 -9.16
C SER A 123 16.04 -5.93 -10.31
N GLY A 124 15.08 -5.21 -10.91
CA GLY A 124 15.36 -4.24 -11.98
C GLY A 124 15.73 -4.87 -13.34
N GLY A 125 15.51 -4.13 -14.43
CA GLY A 125 15.99 -4.46 -15.77
C GLY A 125 15.17 -5.48 -16.58
N VAL A 126 14.14 -6.10 -15.99
CA VAL A 126 13.28 -7.06 -16.69
C VAL A 126 12.00 -6.37 -17.17
N THR A 127 11.72 -6.41 -18.47
CA THR A 127 10.48 -5.88 -19.08
C THR A 127 9.23 -6.68 -18.74
N THR A 128 9.35 -7.69 -17.87
CA THR A 128 8.28 -8.56 -17.41
C THR A 128 8.14 -8.45 -15.89
N ALA A 129 7.03 -7.89 -15.42
CA ALA A 129 6.59 -8.06 -14.04
C ALA A 129 5.98 -9.44 -13.86
N THR A 130 6.63 -10.32 -13.11
CA THR A 130 6.03 -11.62 -12.75
C THR A 130 5.48 -11.53 -11.34
N LEU A 131 4.15 -11.62 -11.22
CA LEU A 131 3.40 -11.51 -9.97
C LEU A 131 2.90 -12.90 -9.57
N VAL A 132 3.21 -13.32 -8.35
CA VAL A 132 2.71 -14.56 -7.77
C VAL A 132 1.52 -14.23 -6.87
N LEU A 133 0.40 -14.89 -7.09
CA LEU A 133 -0.81 -14.73 -6.29
C LEU A 133 -0.67 -15.41 -4.92
N TRP A 134 -1.36 -14.83 -3.93
CA TRP A 134 -1.44 -15.37 -2.57
C TRP A 134 -1.77 -16.88 -2.56
N PRO A 135 -1.19 -17.69 -1.65
CA PRO A 135 -1.52 -19.10 -1.55
C PRO A 135 -3.03 -19.33 -1.45
N GLY A 136 -3.57 -20.16 -2.34
CA GLY A 136 -5.01 -20.44 -2.43
C GLY A 136 -5.78 -19.55 -3.41
N LEU A 137 -5.22 -18.41 -3.82
CA LEU A 137 -5.78 -17.61 -4.91
C LEU A 137 -5.33 -18.16 -6.26
N LYS A 138 -6.27 -18.15 -7.21
CA LYS A 138 -6.09 -18.53 -8.61
C LYS A 138 -6.98 -17.64 -9.46
N VAL A 139 -6.57 -17.42 -10.71
CA VAL A 139 -7.41 -16.77 -11.72
C VAL A 139 -8.71 -17.57 -11.91
N LEU A 140 -9.85 -16.88 -11.93
CA LEU A 140 -11.18 -17.50 -12.03
C LEU A 140 -11.77 -17.35 -13.43
N GLU A 141 -11.49 -16.23 -14.11
CA GLU A 141 -11.93 -15.97 -15.49
C GLU A 141 -10.70 -15.69 -16.36
N ALA A 142 -10.68 -16.27 -17.56
CA ALA A 142 -9.48 -16.28 -18.38
C ALA A 142 -9.35 -15.00 -19.21
N VAL A 143 -8.32 -14.20 -18.95
CA VAL A 143 -8.04 -12.98 -19.72
C VAL A 143 -7.02 -13.28 -20.83
N PRO A 144 -7.39 -13.13 -22.12
CA PRO A 144 -6.48 -13.34 -23.26
C PRO A 144 -5.43 -12.22 -23.35
N ILE A 145 -4.32 -12.50 -24.05
CA ILE A 145 -3.23 -11.53 -24.25
C ILE A 145 -3.69 -10.33 -25.10
N ALA A 146 -4.43 -10.59 -26.18
CA ALA A 146 -4.70 -9.60 -27.22
C ALA A 146 -5.52 -8.39 -26.74
N SER A 147 -6.30 -8.56 -25.67
CA SER A 147 -7.15 -7.53 -25.07
C SER A 147 -7.02 -7.54 -23.55
N GLY A 148 -5.94 -8.11 -23.02
CA GLY A 148 -5.73 -8.23 -21.58
C GLY A 148 -4.90 -7.08 -21.03
N LEU A 149 -5.46 -6.36 -20.08
CA LEU A 149 -4.78 -5.30 -19.35
C LEU A 149 -4.72 -5.63 -17.86
N GLY A 150 -3.76 -5.02 -17.16
CA GLY A 150 -3.68 -5.10 -15.71
C GLY A 150 -2.98 -3.90 -15.07
N SER A 151 -3.34 -3.61 -13.83
CA SER A 151 -2.72 -2.58 -13.00
C SER A 151 -2.22 -3.18 -11.70
N ILE A 152 -1.10 -2.66 -11.21
CA ILE A 152 -0.45 -3.11 -9.98
C ILE A 152 -0.60 -1.99 -8.96
N VAL A 153 -1.19 -2.32 -7.83
CA VAL A 153 -1.34 -1.42 -6.69
C VAL A 153 -0.41 -1.90 -5.59
N ILE A 154 0.64 -1.13 -5.31
CA ILE A 154 1.53 -1.40 -4.17
C ILE A 154 0.72 -1.31 -2.87
N ASN A 155 1.10 -2.07 -1.85
CA ASN A 155 0.46 -1.99 -0.54
C ASN A 155 0.48 -0.51 -0.05
N PRO A 156 -0.68 0.10 0.27
CA PRO A 156 -0.75 1.50 0.66
C PRO A 156 0.11 1.88 1.88
N PHE A 157 0.39 0.91 2.76
CA PHE A 157 1.23 1.10 3.94
C PHE A 157 2.71 0.80 3.69
N SER A 158 3.08 0.46 2.45
CA SER A 158 4.48 0.30 2.05
C SER A 158 4.99 1.61 1.46
N GLN A 159 6.21 1.99 1.81
CA GLN A 159 6.89 3.18 1.33
C GLN A 159 6.05 4.46 1.45
N VAL A 160 5.41 4.65 2.60
CA VAL A 160 4.55 5.82 2.84
C VAL A 160 5.38 7.10 2.84
N ILE A 161 4.74 8.19 2.46
CA ILE A 161 5.34 9.53 2.45
C ILE A 161 4.45 10.50 3.24
N VAL A 162 5.02 11.63 3.64
CA VAL A 162 4.22 12.74 4.18
C VAL A 162 3.16 13.13 3.14
N CYS A 163 1.91 13.26 3.57
CA CYS A 163 0.84 13.69 2.69
C CYS A 163 1.14 15.14 2.24
N PRO A 164 1.32 15.41 0.94
CA PRO A 164 1.54 16.76 0.46
C PRO A 164 0.26 17.59 0.67
N ALA A 165 0.41 18.91 0.62
CA ALA A 165 -0.71 19.82 0.53
C ALA A 165 -1.57 19.46 -0.70
N GLY A 166 -2.84 19.10 -0.48
CA GLY A 166 -3.66 18.45 -1.50
C GLY A 166 -3.20 17.01 -1.76
N ALA A 167 -3.82 16.05 -1.09
CA ALA A 167 -3.49 14.63 -1.23
C ALA A 167 -3.47 14.18 -2.70
N THR A 168 -2.38 13.54 -3.10
CA THR A 168 -2.20 12.99 -4.45
C THR A 168 -2.39 11.48 -4.50
N ALA A 169 -2.43 10.83 -3.34
CA ALA A 169 -2.73 9.42 -3.18
C ALA A 169 -3.57 9.19 -1.92
N LEU A 170 -3.84 7.92 -1.59
CA LEU A 170 -4.66 7.54 -0.45
C LEU A 170 -3.99 8.01 0.86
N PRO A 171 -4.65 8.82 1.71
CA PRO A 171 -4.18 9.07 3.07
C PRO A 171 -4.26 7.77 3.90
N VAL A 172 -3.16 7.39 4.55
CA VAL A 172 -3.01 6.07 5.20
C VAL A 172 -2.83 6.14 6.72
N GLY A 173 -2.85 7.32 7.32
CA GLY A 173 -2.84 7.49 8.78
C GLY A 173 -1.81 8.49 9.25
N VAL A 174 -1.72 8.65 10.57
CA VAL A 174 -0.87 9.68 11.20
C VAL A 174 0.24 9.03 12.02
N THR A 175 1.44 9.60 11.97
CA THR A 175 2.59 9.17 12.77
C THR A 175 2.43 9.51 14.25
N THR A 176 2.73 8.55 15.13
CA THR A 176 2.77 8.76 16.59
C THR A 176 4.13 9.27 17.07
N VAL A 177 5.20 8.91 16.36
CA VAL A 177 6.61 9.20 16.65
C VAL A 177 7.36 9.44 15.35
N ASN A 178 8.57 9.98 15.46
CA ASN A 178 9.45 10.12 14.31
C ASN A 178 9.86 8.74 13.78
N ILE A 179 9.75 8.54 12.46
CA ILE A 179 10.15 7.32 11.77
C ILE A 179 11.30 7.66 10.83
N THR A 180 12.48 7.09 11.09
CA THR A 180 13.66 7.26 10.24
C THR A 180 13.39 6.77 8.80
N ALA A 181 14.10 7.32 7.83
CA ALA A 181 14.06 6.85 6.44
C ALA A 181 14.25 5.32 6.37
N ASP A 182 13.44 4.64 5.55
CA ASP A 182 13.45 3.19 5.33
C ASP A 182 13.17 2.31 6.57
N TYR A 183 12.73 2.90 7.69
CA TYR A 183 12.37 2.16 8.88
C TYR A 183 10.91 1.75 8.86
N TYR A 184 10.62 0.70 9.63
CA TYR A 184 9.27 0.24 9.89
C TYR A 184 8.72 0.91 11.15
N GLY A 185 7.42 1.14 11.19
CA GLY A 185 6.74 1.70 12.34
C GLY A 185 5.24 1.52 12.23
N TRP A 186 4.51 2.34 12.98
CA TRP A 186 3.06 2.27 13.08
C TRP A 186 2.44 3.62 12.68
N LEU A 187 1.40 3.56 11.84
CA LEU A 187 0.53 4.71 11.59
C LEU A 187 -0.80 4.48 12.29
N GLN A 188 -1.29 5.49 13.01
CA GLN A 188 -2.62 5.41 13.61
C GLN A 188 -3.69 5.69 12.55
N THR A 189 -4.67 4.80 12.46
CA THR A 189 -5.79 4.90 11.51
C THR A 189 -7.14 5.07 12.19
N ARG A 190 -7.23 4.86 13.52
CA ARG A 190 -8.46 5.03 14.28
C ARG A 190 -8.18 5.39 15.73
N GLY A 191 -9.08 6.19 16.29
CA GLY A 191 -9.03 6.66 17.68
C GLY A 191 -8.35 8.03 17.78
N ILE A 192 -8.13 8.48 19.01
CA ILE A 192 -7.67 9.85 19.31
C ILE A 192 -6.18 9.97 19.02
N ILE A 193 -5.78 11.00 18.27
CA ILE A 193 -4.37 11.34 17.98
C ILE A 193 -4.20 12.84 17.84
N ALA A 194 -3.01 13.34 18.17
CA ALA A 194 -2.59 14.70 17.85
C ALA A 194 -2.07 14.74 16.41
N VAL A 195 -2.55 15.70 15.63
CA VAL A 195 -2.17 15.90 14.24
C VAL A 195 -1.82 17.37 14.04
N LYS A 196 -0.87 17.65 13.15
CA LYS A 196 -0.53 19.01 12.71
C LYS A 196 -1.75 19.67 12.06
N ALA A 197 -2.09 20.88 12.49
CA ALA A 197 -3.13 21.70 11.85
C ALA A 197 -2.60 22.39 10.58
N ASP A 198 -3.47 22.61 9.58
CA ASP A 198 -3.14 23.39 8.39
C ASP A 198 -3.04 24.88 8.73
N ASP A 199 -1.93 25.52 8.34
CA ASP A 199 -1.63 26.96 8.49
C ASP A 199 -2.23 27.68 9.71
N SER A 200 -1.63 27.58 10.89
CA SER A 200 -2.02 28.28 12.13
C SER A 200 -3.52 28.22 12.50
N ASP A 201 -4.31 27.43 11.78
CA ASP A 201 -5.76 27.54 11.78
C ASP A 201 -6.28 26.87 13.04
N THR A 202 -7.18 27.56 13.71
CA THR A 202 -7.83 27.05 14.89
C THR A 202 -9.09 26.35 14.43
N GLY A 203 -8.98 25.06 14.13
CA GLY A 203 -10.13 24.21 13.82
C GLY A 203 -11.23 24.42 14.86
N THR A 204 -12.43 24.79 14.41
CA THR A 204 -13.56 25.05 15.30
C THR A 204 -14.29 23.75 15.61
N ILE A 205 -14.88 23.67 16.81
CA ILE A 205 -15.69 22.51 17.20
C ILE A 205 -16.85 22.36 16.20
N GLY A 206 -16.91 21.21 15.54
CA GLY A 206 -17.94 20.89 14.55
C GLY A 206 -17.49 21.01 13.09
N ASP A 207 -16.28 21.52 12.85
CA ASP A 207 -15.72 21.57 11.51
C ASP A 207 -15.44 20.16 10.97
N ARG A 208 -15.60 20.03 9.65
CA ARG A 208 -15.16 18.82 8.96
C ARG A 208 -13.65 18.90 8.83
N ILE A 209 -12.98 17.93 9.42
CA ILE A 209 -11.54 17.75 9.25
C ILE A 209 -11.29 17.04 7.92
N THR A 210 -10.42 17.62 7.10
CA THR A 210 -10.02 17.07 5.80
C THR A 210 -8.50 16.93 5.73
N VAL A 211 -7.94 16.74 4.54
CA VAL A 211 -6.49 16.87 4.35
C VAL A 211 -6.17 18.35 4.18
N GLY A 212 -5.07 18.79 4.77
CA GLY A 212 -4.58 20.16 4.61
C GLY A 212 -4.30 20.52 3.15
N THR A 213 -4.50 21.79 2.83
CA THR A 213 -4.34 22.35 1.48
C THR A 213 -3.14 23.26 1.34
N THR A 214 -2.49 23.62 2.45
CA THR A 214 -1.37 24.56 2.47
C THR A 214 -0.09 23.90 2.96
N ASP A 215 -0.15 23.22 4.10
CA ASP A 215 0.98 22.55 4.73
C ASP A 215 1.02 21.05 4.41
N ALA A 216 2.22 20.51 4.19
CA ALA A 216 2.38 19.06 4.11
C ALA A 216 2.19 18.42 5.49
N GLY A 217 1.49 17.29 5.50
CA GLY A 217 1.24 16.47 6.68
C GLY A 217 0.20 17.03 7.63
N SER A 218 -0.51 18.09 7.25
CA SER A 218 -1.58 18.69 8.05
C SER A 218 -2.97 18.13 7.68
N ILE A 219 -3.93 18.44 8.55
CA ILE A 219 -5.37 18.22 8.38
C ILE A 219 -6.13 19.53 8.45
#